data_AF-A0A814RF90-F1
#
_entry.id   AF-A0A814RF90-F1
#
_cell.length_a   1.000
_cell.length_b   1.000
_cell.length_c   1.000
_cell.angle_alpha   90.00
_cell.angle_beta   90.00
_cell.angle_gamma   90.00
#
_symmetry.space_group_name_H-M   'P 1'
#
loop_
_entity.id
_entity.type
_entity.pdbx_description
1 polymer ?
#
loop_
_entity_poly.entity_id
_entity_poly.type
_entity_poly.pdbx_seq_one_letter_code
_entity_poly.pdbx_strand_id
1 'polypeptide(L)'
;MYISIKLFALILISFFNSCIYCLPILNETSSTPLLLLISFDGFRWDYPDLYKLPNFNSLIQRGVRVKYIKNNFATVTFPLHYTIVTGLYEETHGIVANTIYDPKLNATATLDTMNDTKWWSQNSYSQPIWVSNQLANDSKQRRSGVIAWPGCNTPINGHLPYKYQSFNLNRKFDSILKQIFDWFHEPIETRINFGVIYYPEPDITGHHYGPISNEMNETLKECDNYIGQLLKMIDNDEYLKTNLNIIITSDHGMEIIKKNHTIILEDYIDISLCSVYGSRAFVNIFVHSESNIDRIYANLSTIPNYEVYKKSQIPEEYHYKSNIRIGDILFVGKAGYEIIAPGDNSSTELLGDHGYNNVESMYPIFYGFGPVFRQNMQADPFHTVDIYSLMSYILKLEKRITNGSLDNVKHILQDHLREKFFNEINLFVVNTAVNITHWGFITVGSVILVILIGIIYIIVAFRHSRKLIYVESQNVPVRYRLLSTSEGSKNNLFADESDNEEIQ
;
A
#
# COMPACT_ATOMS: atom_id res chain seq x y z
N MET A 1 1.05 41.65 -51.86
CA MET A 1 1.84 41.69 -50.61
C MET A 1 0.94 41.67 -49.36
N TYR A 2 -0.10 42.51 -49.28
CA TYR A 2 -0.98 42.60 -48.09
C TYR A 2 -1.84 41.34 -47.82
N ILE A 3 -2.35 40.69 -48.89
CA ILE A 3 -3.15 39.45 -48.80
C ILE A 3 -2.28 38.26 -48.30
N SER A 4 -1.00 38.26 -48.67
CA SER A 4 -0.02 37.23 -48.32
C SER A 4 0.32 37.23 -46.82
N ILE A 5 0.33 38.41 -46.19
CA ILE A 5 0.62 38.56 -44.75
C ILE A 5 -0.56 38.12 -43.89
N LYS A 6 -1.80 38.42 -44.29
CA LYS A 6 -3.01 37.95 -43.59
C LYS A 6 -3.17 36.44 -43.66
N LEU A 7 -2.86 35.83 -44.80
CA LEU A 7 -2.90 34.37 -44.95
C LEU A 7 -1.82 33.70 -44.08
N PHE A 8 -0.62 34.28 -44.00
CA PHE A 8 0.46 33.78 -43.16
C PHE A 8 0.11 33.87 -41.65
N ALA A 9 -0.51 34.98 -41.22
CA ALA A 9 -0.99 35.15 -39.84
C ALA A 9 -2.10 34.15 -39.48
N LEU A 10 -3.04 33.88 -40.39
CA LEU A 10 -4.11 32.89 -40.18
C LEU A 10 -3.57 31.46 -40.07
N ILE A 11 -2.55 31.13 -40.87
CA ILE A 11 -1.87 29.82 -40.79
C ILE A 11 -1.11 29.69 -39.46
N LEU A 12 -0.42 30.75 -39.00
CA LEU A 12 0.27 30.77 -37.70
C LEU A 12 -0.69 30.66 -36.50
N ILE A 13 -1.85 31.32 -36.55
CA ILE A 13 -2.87 31.23 -35.48
C ILE A 13 -3.50 29.83 -35.46
N SER A 14 -3.77 29.24 -36.63
CA SER A 14 -4.22 27.85 -36.74
C SER A 14 -3.16 26.86 -36.21
N PHE A 15 -1.88 27.14 -36.44
CA PHE A 15 -0.74 26.35 -35.96
C PHE A 15 -0.57 26.43 -34.43
N PHE A 16 -0.71 27.62 -33.84
CA PHE A 16 -0.68 27.78 -32.38
C PHE A 16 -1.87 27.11 -31.69
N ASN A 17 -3.07 27.22 -32.27
CA ASN A 17 -4.25 26.54 -31.73
C ASN A 17 -4.12 25.01 -31.83
N SER A 18 -3.62 24.46 -32.93
CA SER A 18 -3.42 23.01 -33.08
C SER A 18 -2.30 22.45 -32.18
N CYS A 19 -1.25 23.22 -31.90
CA CYS A 19 -0.21 22.85 -30.92
C CYS A 19 -0.73 22.86 -29.46
N ILE A 20 -1.69 23.73 -29.12
CA ILE A 20 -2.32 23.76 -27.79
C ILE A 20 -3.22 22.52 -27.58
N TYR A 21 -3.83 21.98 -28.64
CA TYR A 21 -4.62 20.74 -28.58
C TYR A 21 -3.80 19.45 -28.78
N CYS A 22 -2.51 19.55 -29.10
CA CYS A 22 -1.60 18.40 -29.33
C CYS A 22 -0.50 18.23 -28.28
N LEU A 23 -0.57 18.94 -27.15
CA LEU A 23 0.08 18.44 -25.94
C LEU A 23 -0.80 17.30 -25.44
N PRO A 24 -0.44 16.01 -25.63
CA PRO A 24 -0.99 15.03 -24.72
C PRO A 24 -0.58 15.55 -23.34
N ILE A 25 -1.56 15.80 -22.49
CA ILE A 25 -1.31 15.79 -21.06
C ILE A 25 -0.84 14.36 -20.80
N LEU A 26 0.45 14.12 -20.97
CA LEU A 26 1.18 13.02 -20.36
C LEU A 26 1.23 13.33 -18.87
N ASN A 27 0.05 13.40 -18.25
CA ASN A 27 -0.08 12.89 -16.91
C ASN A 27 0.11 11.39 -17.10
N GLU A 28 1.36 10.93 -17.05
CA GLU A 28 1.62 9.66 -16.39
C GLU A 28 1.10 9.81 -14.96
N THR A 29 -0.21 9.71 -14.76
CA THR A 29 -0.74 9.19 -13.50
C THR A 29 -0.44 7.70 -13.51
N SER A 30 0.84 7.34 -13.44
CA SER A 30 1.20 6.16 -12.66
C SER A 30 0.92 6.57 -11.21
N SER A 31 -0.36 6.58 -10.82
CA SER A 31 -0.77 6.95 -9.48
C SER A 31 -0.10 5.98 -8.51
N THR A 32 0.60 6.53 -7.51
CA THR A 32 1.18 5.72 -6.44
C THR A 32 0.09 4.79 -5.90
N PRO A 33 0.32 3.46 -5.87
CA PRO A 33 -0.72 2.52 -5.49
C PRO A 33 -1.20 2.79 -4.06
N LEU A 34 -2.52 2.79 -3.88
CA LEU A 34 -3.15 2.99 -2.59
C LEU A 34 -3.52 1.64 -1.97
N LEU A 35 -3.13 1.47 -0.71
CA LEU A 35 -3.47 0.29 0.09
C LEU A 35 -3.81 0.69 1.52
N LEU A 36 -4.87 0.10 2.07
CA LEU A 36 -5.21 0.16 3.49
C LEU A 36 -5.25 -1.26 4.05
N LEU A 37 -4.42 -1.53 5.05
CA LEU A 37 -4.45 -2.75 5.86
C LEU A 37 -5.20 -2.48 7.16
N ILE A 38 -6.19 -3.32 7.49
CA ILE A 38 -6.96 -3.25 8.72
C ILE A 38 -6.88 -4.61 9.42
N SER A 39 -6.45 -4.63 10.68
CA SER A 39 -6.50 -5.81 11.55
C SER A 39 -7.50 -5.57 12.67
N PHE A 40 -8.44 -6.52 12.82
CA PHE A 40 -9.27 -6.67 14.02
C PHE A 40 -8.68 -7.82 14.85
N ASP A 41 -8.13 -7.53 16.02
CA ASP A 41 -7.44 -8.53 16.87
C ASP A 41 -8.37 -9.67 17.27
N GLY A 42 -7.91 -10.92 17.18
CA GLY A 42 -8.68 -12.10 17.63
C GLY A 42 -9.96 -12.40 16.83
N PHE A 43 -10.11 -11.85 15.62
CA PHE A 43 -11.29 -12.03 14.77
C PHE A 43 -11.23 -13.39 14.04
N ARG A 44 -11.83 -14.39 14.69
CA ARG A 44 -11.91 -15.78 14.21
C ARG A 44 -12.68 -15.91 12.89
N TRP A 45 -12.18 -16.79 12.03
CA TRP A 45 -12.61 -16.96 10.64
C TRP A 45 -14.12 -17.22 10.42
N ASP A 46 -14.78 -17.86 11.38
CA ASP A 46 -16.19 -18.29 11.32
C ASP A 46 -17.16 -17.25 11.90
N TYR A 47 -16.68 -16.24 12.62
CA TYR A 47 -17.51 -15.20 13.24
C TYR A 47 -18.47 -14.48 12.27
N PRO A 48 -18.09 -14.12 11.03
CA PRO A 48 -19.02 -13.46 10.11
C PRO A 48 -20.28 -14.29 9.81
N ASP A 49 -20.14 -15.61 9.71
CA ASP A 49 -21.24 -16.52 9.43
C ASP A 49 -21.98 -16.89 10.72
N LEU A 50 -21.23 -17.21 11.79
CA LEU A 50 -21.76 -17.62 13.09
C LEU A 50 -22.68 -16.55 13.70
N TYR A 51 -22.24 -15.29 13.66
CA TYR A 51 -22.97 -14.14 14.22
C TYR A 51 -23.78 -13.38 13.18
N LYS A 52 -23.81 -13.86 11.92
CA LYS A 52 -24.59 -13.29 10.80
C LYS A 52 -24.30 -11.80 10.60
N LEU A 53 -23.03 -11.46 10.44
CA LEU A 53 -22.54 -10.08 10.31
C LEU A 53 -22.77 -9.57 8.87
N PRO A 54 -23.81 -8.76 8.60
CA PRO A 54 -24.23 -8.46 7.22
C PRO A 54 -23.21 -7.67 6.43
N ASN A 55 -22.49 -6.72 7.03
CA ASN A 55 -21.51 -5.91 6.31
C ASN A 55 -20.28 -6.74 5.93
N PHE A 56 -19.73 -7.54 6.86
CA PHE A 56 -18.67 -8.50 6.56
C PHE A 56 -19.10 -9.51 5.49
N ASN A 57 -20.32 -10.06 5.58
CA ASN A 57 -20.84 -11.01 4.60
C ASN A 57 -21.05 -10.36 3.22
N SER A 58 -21.33 -9.05 3.17
CA SER A 58 -21.47 -8.33 1.89
C SER A 58 -20.14 -8.06 1.19
N LEU A 59 -19.01 -8.04 1.90
CA LEU A 59 -17.69 -7.71 1.33
C LEU A 59 -17.31 -8.62 0.16
N ILE A 60 -17.71 -9.90 0.20
CA ILE A 60 -17.43 -10.85 -0.88
C ILE A 60 -17.99 -10.36 -2.22
N GLN A 61 -19.13 -9.68 -2.23
CA GLN A 61 -19.75 -9.17 -3.46
C GLN A 61 -18.88 -8.11 -4.15
N ARG A 62 -18.01 -7.43 -3.38
CA ARG A 62 -17.11 -6.37 -3.84
C ARG A 62 -15.66 -6.83 -4.00
N GLY A 63 -15.34 -8.06 -3.64
CA GLY A 63 -13.96 -8.52 -3.57
C GLY A 63 -13.81 -10.03 -3.37
N VAL A 64 -12.83 -10.40 -2.56
CA VAL A 64 -12.51 -11.77 -2.20
C VAL A 64 -12.67 -11.95 -0.70
N ARG A 65 -13.30 -13.06 -0.30
CA ARG A 65 -13.25 -13.61 1.05
C ARG A 65 -12.41 -14.89 1.00
N VAL A 66 -11.39 -14.99 1.81
CA VAL A 66 -10.65 -16.25 1.98
C VAL A 66 -11.36 -17.05 3.06
N LYS A 67 -11.46 -18.38 2.90
CA LYS A 67 -12.16 -19.23 3.88
C LYS A 67 -11.62 -19.03 5.30
N TYR A 68 -10.30 -19.00 5.42
CA TYR A 68 -9.54 -18.64 6.61
C TYR A 68 -8.06 -18.48 6.25
N ILE A 69 -7.27 -17.83 7.09
CA ILE A 69 -5.81 -17.82 6.96
C ILE A 69 -5.18 -18.91 7.83
N LYS A 70 -4.15 -19.56 7.32
CA LYS A 70 -3.34 -20.52 8.08
C LYS A 70 -2.26 -19.76 8.84
N ASN A 71 -2.42 -19.69 10.15
CA ASN A 71 -1.40 -19.11 11.01
C ASN A 71 -0.22 -20.06 11.20
N ASN A 72 0.88 -19.47 11.66
CA ASN A 72 2.01 -20.22 12.20
C ASN A 72 1.98 -20.12 13.72
N PHE A 73 2.80 -20.94 14.36
CA PHE A 73 2.98 -20.87 15.79
C PHE A 73 4.02 -19.78 16.15
N ALA A 74 3.78 -18.91 17.12
CA ALA A 74 2.66 -18.93 18.06
C ALA A 74 1.55 -17.94 17.67
N THR A 75 0.29 -18.32 17.86
CA THR A 75 -0.86 -17.50 17.49
C THR A 75 -1.14 -16.39 18.50
N VAL A 76 -0.21 -15.45 18.62
CA VAL A 76 -0.20 -14.36 19.60
C VAL A 76 0.00 -13.03 18.88
N THR A 77 -0.57 -11.97 19.46
CA THR A 77 -0.69 -10.64 18.87
C THR A 77 0.60 -10.07 18.28
N PHE A 78 1.64 -9.82 19.09
CA PHE A 78 2.86 -9.17 18.59
C PHE A 78 3.59 -10.00 17.53
N PRO A 79 3.82 -11.31 17.75
CA PRO A 79 4.43 -12.17 16.73
C PRO A 79 3.68 -12.14 15.40
N LEU A 80 2.38 -12.42 15.39
CA LEU A 80 1.63 -12.56 14.13
C LEU A 80 1.38 -11.22 13.43
N HIS A 81 1.11 -10.14 14.17
CA HIS A 81 1.04 -8.81 13.55
C HIS A 81 2.38 -8.41 12.92
N TYR A 82 3.52 -8.83 13.48
CA TYR A 82 4.82 -8.58 12.88
C TYR A 82 5.09 -9.51 11.69
N THR A 83 4.63 -10.77 11.73
CA THR A 83 4.62 -11.69 10.59
C THR A 83 3.84 -11.11 9.41
N ILE A 84 2.64 -10.57 9.62
CA ILE A 84 1.81 -9.98 8.54
C ILE A 84 2.58 -8.89 7.78
N VAL A 85 3.30 -8.03 8.51
CA VAL A 85 3.98 -6.86 7.93
C VAL A 85 5.42 -7.09 7.54
N THR A 86 6.00 -8.25 7.82
CA THR A 86 7.36 -8.63 7.39
C THR A 86 7.40 -9.81 6.43
N GLY A 87 6.35 -10.66 6.43
CA GLY A 87 6.32 -11.92 5.70
C GLY A 87 7.29 -12.97 6.26
N LEU A 88 7.74 -12.81 7.50
CA LEU A 88 8.71 -13.67 8.16
C LEU A 88 8.07 -14.45 9.30
N TYR A 89 8.55 -15.67 9.54
CA TYR A 89 8.20 -16.41 10.76
C TYR A 89 8.79 -15.77 12.02
N GLU A 90 8.23 -16.15 13.16
CA GLU A 90 8.56 -15.74 14.51
C GLU A 90 10.03 -15.95 14.83
N GLU A 91 10.55 -17.14 14.49
CA GLU A 91 11.97 -17.47 14.67
C GLU A 91 12.89 -16.57 13.82
N THR A 92 12.38 -16.05 12.70
CA THR A 92 13.18 -15.25 11.77
C THR A 92 13.14 -13.76 12.12
N HIS A 93 11.97 -13.22 12.45
CA HIS A 93 11.85 -11.79 12.81
C HIS A 93 12.17 -11.48 14.28
N GLY A 94 12.20 -12.50 15.14
CA GLY A 94 12.67 -12.41 16.53
C GLY A 94 11.64 -11.95 17.55
N ILE A 95 10.44 -11.55 17.12
CA ILE A 95 9.29 -11.33 18.00
C ILE A 95 8.58 -12.67 18.22
N VAL A 96 8.85 -13.36 19.33
CA VAL A 96 8.39 -14.75 19.53
C VAL A 96 7.22 -14.89 20.52
N ALA A 97 6.94 -13.85 21.29
CA ALA A 97 5.80 -13.76 22.21
C ALA A 97 5.49 -12.28 22.52
N ASN A 98 4.41 -11.99 23.26
CA ASN A 98 4.11 -10.65 23.78
C ASN A 98 5.08 -10.22 24.90
N THR A 99 5.63 -11.20 25.64
CA THR A 99 6.71 -11.01 26.60
C THR A 99 7.91 -11.84 26.18
N ILE A 100 9.03 -11.18 25.92
CA ILE A 100 10.22 -11.80 25.30
C ILE A 100 11.42 -11.61 26.22
N TYR A 101 12.19 -12.68 26.42
CA TYR A 101 13.53 -12.61 27.00
C TYR A 101 14.59 -12.85 25.93
N ASP A 102 15.61 -12.01 25.91
CA ASP A 102 16.77 -12.18 25.04
C ASP A 102 18.01 -12.50 25.89
N PRO A 103 18.52 -13.74 25.85
CA PRO A 103 19.63 -14.17 26.70
C PRO A 103 20.95 -13.47 26.35
N LYS A 104 21.10 -12.97 25.12
CA LYS A 104 22.31 -12.23 24.71
C LYS A 104 22.30 -10.82 25.27
N LEU A 105 21.12 -10.19 25.32
CA LEU A 105 20.94 -8.87 25.92
C LEU A 105 20.79 -8.93 27.45
N ASN A 106 20.50 -10.12 27.99
CA ASN A 106 20.06 -10.36 29.35
C ASN A 106 18.96 -9.36 29.77
N ALA A 107 17.95 -9.21 28.91
CA ALA A 107 16.88 -8.25 29.08
C ALA A 107 15.54 -8.90 28.73
N THR A 108 14.48 -8.39 29.36
CA THR A 108 13.09 -8.77 29.07
C THR A 108 12.35 -7.59 28.47
N ALA A 109 11.54 -7.85 27.46
CA ALA A 109 10.55 -6.93 26.90
C ALA A 109 9.15 -7.40 27.29
N THR A 110 8.32 -6.46 27.71
CA THR A 110 6.88 -6.60 27.94
C THR A 110 6.15 -5.67 26.96
N LEU A 111 4.82 -5.73 26.92
CA LEU A 111 4.00 -4.82 26.11
C LEU A 111 4.38 -3.34 26.28
N ASP A 112 4.69 -2.91 27.52
CA ASP A 112 5.05 -1.52 27.83
C ASP A 112 6.47 -1.13 27.43
N THR A 113 7.37 -2.10 27.27
CA THR A 113 8.82 -1.87 27.07
C THR A 113 9.30 -2.32 25.68
N MET A 114 8.40 -2.80 24.84
CA MET A 114 8.64 -3.17 23.44
C MET A 114 8.88 -1.96 22.51
N ASN A 115 9.05 -0.73 23.02
CA ASN A 115 9.30 0.44 22.16
C ASN A 115 10.78 0.63 21.74
N ASP A 116 11.69 -0.23 22.19
CA ASP A 116 13.12 -0.20 21.89
C ASP A 116 13.47 -0.99 20.60
N THR A 117 14.22 -0.35 19.68
CA THR A 117 14.67 -0.93 18.40
C THR A 117 15.36 -2.28 18.53
N LYS A 118 16.05 -2.55 19.65
CA LYS A 118 16.77 -3.83 19.86
C LYS A 118 15.87 -5.07 19.82
N TRP A 119 14.56 -4.89 20.05
CA TRP A 119 13.59 -5.99 19.99
C TRP A 119 13.19 -6.33 18.55
N TRP A 120 13.03 -5.32 17.69
CA TRP A 120 12.46 -5.48 16.36
C TRP A 120 13.50 -5.67 15.25
N SER A 121 14.73 -5.19 15.47
CA SER A 121 15.79 -5.14 14.46
C SER A 121 16.92 -6.14 14.75
N GLN A 122 16.57 -7.41 15.07
CA GLN A 122 17.57 -8.47 15.26
C GLN A 122 18.37 -8.79 13.98
N ASN A 123 17.78 -8.53 12.82
CA ASN A 123 18.41 -8.67 11.51
C ASN A 123 17.90 -7.60 10.54
N SER A 124 18.68 -7.33 9.48
CA SER A 124 18.43 -6.23 8.54
C SER A 124 17.31 -6.49 7.53
N TYR A 125 16.88 -7.75 7.36
CA TYR A 125 15.82 -8.12 6.42
C TYR A 125 14.43 -8.15 7.08
N SER A 126 14.34 -8.21 8.41
CA SER A 126 13.12 -7.96 9.21
C SER A 126 12.70 -6.50 9.09
N GLN A 127 12.10 -6.18 7.95
CA GLN A 127 11.70 -4.83 7.58
C GLN A 127 10.19 -4.80 7.31
N PRO A 128 9.43 -4.07 8.13
CA PRO A 128 8.01 -3.90 7.92
C PRO A 128 7.67 -3.27 6.57
N ILE A 129 6.50 -3.60 6.05
CA ILE A 129 6.09 -3.12 4.73
C ILE A 129 5.88 -1.60 4.67
N TRP A 130 5.57 -0.94 5.79
CA TRP A 130 5.52 0.53 5.82
C TRP A 130 6.89 1.17 5.60
N VAL A 131 7.96 0.55 6.09
CA VAL A 131 9.35 0.98 5.80
C VAL A 131 9.67 0.68 4.34
N SER A 132 9.31 -0.51 3.86
CA SER A 132 9.55 -0.92 2.47
C SER A 132 8.87 0.00 1.46
N ASN A 133 7.64 0.43 1.73
CA ASN A 133 6.93 1.43 0.91
C ASN A 133 7.65 2.78 0.89
N GLN A 134 8.13 3.26 2.03
CA GLN A 134 8.84 4.55 2.12
C GLN A 134 10.22 4.53 1.44
N LEU A 135 10.86 3.36 1.36
CA LEU A 135 12.20 3.20 0.78
C LEU A 135 12.18 2.79 -0.70
N ALA A 136 11.02 2.64 -1.33
CA ALA A 136 10.95 2.27 -2.75
C ALA A 136 11.55 3.35 -3.67
N ASN A 137 11.86 3.00 -4.92
CA ASN A 137 12.62 3.83 -5.87
C ASN A 137 12.00 5.24 -6.11
N ASP A 138 10.68 5.34 -6.04
CA ASP A 138 9.86 6.56 -6.12
C ASP A 138 9.49 7.14 -4.74
N SER A 139 10.34 6.91 -3.73
CA SER A 139 10.16 7.28 -2.31
C SER A 139 9.61 8.68 -2.04
N LYS A 140 9.92 9.68 -2.87
CA LYS A 140 9.41 11.06 -2.74
C LYS A 140 7.87 11.15 -2.80
N GLN A 141 7.21 10.15 -3.36
CA GLN A 141 5.75 10.08 -3.51
C GLN A 141 5.11 9.00 -2.62
N ARG A 142 5.88 8.36 -1.73
CA ARG A 142 5.41 7.24 -0.90
C ARG A 142 5.53 7.56 0.58
N ARG A 143 4.40 7.44 1.28
CA ARG A 143 4.32 7.70 2.71
C ARG A 143 3.38 6.68 3.33
N SER A 144 3.79 6.19 4.49
CA SER A 144 3.02 5.23 5.25
C SER A 144 2.44 5.89 6.51
N GLY A 145 1.15 5.68 6.75
CA GLY A 145 0.44 6.08 7.96
C GLY A 145 0.05 4.86 8.77
N VAL A 146 0.50 4.74 10.01
CA VAL A 146 0.31 3.53 10.84
C VAL A 146 -0.33 3.89 12.18
N ILE A 147 -1.49 3.33 12.48
CA ILE A 147 -2.18 3.55 13.75
C ILE A 147 -2.16 2.26 14.55
N ALA A 148 -1.55 2.34 15.73
CA ALA A 148 -1.56 1.33 16.80
C ALA A 148 -0.94 -0.03 16.48
N TRP A 149 -0.40 -0.25 15.28
CA TRP A 149 0.21 -1.53 14.91
C TRP A 149 1.46 -1.85 15.77
N PRO A 150 1.66 -3.10 16.22
CA PRO A 150 2.87 -3.50 16.94
C PRO A 150 4.16 -3.07 16.23
N GLY A 151 5.00 -2.31 16.94
CA GLY A 151 6.28 -1.77 16.43
C GLY A 151 6.19 -0.44 15.68
N CYS A 152 4.99 0.14 15.49
CA CYS A 152 4.84 1.38 14.70
C CYS A 152 5.48 2.63 15.35
N ASN A 153 5.65 2.62 16.67
CA ASN A 153 6.25 3.70 17.46
C ASN A 153 7.75 3.48 17.72
N THR A 154 8.38 2.54 17.02
CA THR A 154 9.80 2.20 17.17
C THR A 154 10.53 2.39 15.85
N PRO A 155 11.74 3.01 15.83
CA PRO A 155 12.56 3.07 14.64
C PRO A 155 13.07 1.67 14.27
N ILE A 156 12.42 0.99 13.34
CA ILE A 156 12.81 -0.35 12.90
C ILE A 156 13.79 -0.21 11.74
N ASN A 157 14.99 -0.78 11.88
CA ASN A 157 16.12 -0.52 10.99
C ASN A 157 16.40 0.98 10.78
N GLY A 158 16.17 1.80 11.81
CA GLY A 158 16.37 3.25 11.76
C GLY A 158 15.21 4.06 11.16
N HIS A 159 14.08 3.42 10.82
CA HIS A 159 12.96 4.09 10.17
C HIS A 159 11.66 3.99 10.97
N LEU A 160 11.00 5.13 11.15
CA LEU A 160 9.61 5.22 11.61
C LEU A 160 8.66 5.32 10.41
N PRO A 161 7.37 4.96 10.58
CA PRO A 161 6.33 5.39 9.64
C PRO A 161 6.30 6.92 9.55
N TYR A 162 5.98 7.45 8.37
CA TYR A 162 5.90 8.90 8.12
C TYR A 162 4.88 9.57 9.04
N LYS A 163 3.74 8.91 9.25
CA LYS A 163 2.75 9.26 10.28
C LYS A 163 2.49 8.03 11.12
N TYR A 164 2.51 8.18 12.45
CA TYR A 164 2.08 7.11 13.33
C TYR A 164 1.33 7.63 14.55
N GLN A 165 0.50 6.77 15.12
CA GLN A 165 -0.17 7.00 16.39
C GLN A 165 -0.02 5.75 17.25
N SER A 166 0.49 5.91 18.47
CA SER A 166 0.61 4.82 19.44
C SER A 166 -0.76 4.25 19.83
N PHE A 167 -0.77 3.01 20.30
CA PHE A 167 -1.96 2.35 20.80
C PHE A 167 -2.64 3.15 21.93
N ASN A 168 -3.96 3.23 21.86
CA ASN A 168 -4.80 3.86 22.88
C ASN A 168 -6.16 3.16 22.91
N LEU A 169 -6.40 2.40 23.98
CA LEU A 169 -7.64 1.62 24.21
C LEU A 169 -8.92 2.46 24.13
N ASN A 170 -8.86 3.74 24.47
CA ASN A 170 -10.05 4.60 24.53
C ASN A 170 -10.47 5.14 23.15
N ARG A 171 -9.70 4.86 22.09
CA ARG A 171 -9.97 5.40 20.77
C ARG A 171 -10.94 4.51 19.99
N LYS A 172 -12.06 5.10 19.59
CA LYS A 172 -13.07 4.43 18.77
C LYS A 172 -12.60 4.25 17.33
N PHE A 173 -13.01 3.15 16.70
CA PHE A 173 -12.61 2.82 15.33
C PHE A 173 -13.03 3.89 14.32
N ASP A 174 -14.20 4.53 14.47
CA ASP A 174 -14.64 5.60 13.56
C ASP A 174 -13.68 6.80 13.54
N SER A 175 -13.08 7.13 14.69
CA SER A 175 -12.05 8.18 14.78
C SER A 175 -10.73 7.75 14.12
N ILE A 176 -10.40 6.46 14.20
CA ILE A 176 -9.23 5.87 13.55
C ILE A 176 -9.41 5.88 12.03
N LEU A 177 -10.56 5.41 11.55
CA LEU A 177 -10.93 5.43 10.13
C LEU A 177 -10.90 6.85 9.57
N LYS A 178 -11.56 7.80 10.23
CA LYS A 178 -11.57 9.20 9.79
C LYS A 178 -10.14 9.75 9.66
N GLN A 179 -9.28 9.49 10.64
CA GLN A 179 -7.90 9.97 10.62
C GLN A 179 -7.10 9.43 9.43
N ILE A 180 -7.22 8.13 9.14
CA ILE A 180 -6.54 7.50 8.01
C ILE A 180 -7.06 8.04 6.68
N PHE A 181 -8.38 8.22 6.55
CA PHE A 181 -8.97 8.83 5.37
C PHE A 181 -8.50 10.28 5.18
N ASP A 182 -8.46 11.07 6.26
CA ASP A 182 -7.88 12.42 6.22
C ASP A 182 -6.43 12.38 5.68
N TRP A 183 -5.61 11.43 6.14
CA TRP A 183 -4.23 11.26 5.66
C TRP A 183 -4.12 10.87 4.17
N PHE A 184 -5.07 10.12 3.63
CA PHE A 184 -5.12 9.82 2.19
C PHE A 184 -5.47 11.06 1.33
N HIS A 185 -6.20 12.02 1.91
CA HIS A 185 -6.68 13.24 1.24
C HIS A 185 -5.78 14.45 1.39
N GLU A 186 -4.70 14.33 2.14
CA GLU A 186 -3.74 15.42 2.27
C GLU A 186 -3.14 15.82 0.90
N PRO A 187 -2.47 16.97 0.81
CA PRO A 187 -1.72 17.36 -0.39
C PRO A 187 -0.70 16.29 -0.82
N ILE A 188 -0.34 16.25 -2.10
CA ILE A 188 0.59 15.26 -2.67
C ILE A 188 1.93 15.18 -1.91
N GLU A 189 2.33 16.29 -1.28
CA GLU A 189 3.55 16.44 -0.48
C GLU A 189 3.48 15.82 0.91
N THR A 190 2.29 15.48 1.43
CA THR A 190 2.15 14.92 2.78
C THR A 190 1.21 13.72 2.87
N ARG A 191 0.40 13.46 1.82
CA ARG A 191 -0.52 12.33 1.79
C ARG A 191 0.17 10.99 1.85
N ILE A 192 -0.50 10.05 2.48
CA ILE A 192 -0.11 8.64 2.50
C ILE A 192 -0.62 7.93 1.25
N ASN A 193 0.12 6.91 0.83
CA ASN A 193 -0.36 5.92 -0.12
C ASN A 193 -0.59 4.56 0.55
N PHE A 194 -0.07 4.37 1.76
CA PHE A 194 -0.24 3.14 2.51
C PHE A 194 -0.71 3.43 3.94
N GLY A 195 -1.91 2.97 4.28
CA GLY A 195 -2.49 3.05 5.61
C GLY A 195 -2.48 1.70 6.32
N VAL A 196 -2.24 1.70 7.62
CA VAL A 196 -2.26 0.49 8.46
C VAL A 196 -3.01 0.80 9.75
N ILE A 197 -3.99 -0.05 10.09
CA ILE A 197 -4.83 0.09 11.27
C ILE A 197 -4.79 -1.23 12.05
N TYR A 198 -4.53 -1.13 13.34
CA TYR A 198 -4.83 -2.15 14.34
C TYR A 198 -6.03 -1.71 15.19
N TYR A 199 -6.94 -2.63 15.47
CA TYR A 199 -8.05 -2.45 16.39
C TYR A 199 -8.16 -3.65 17.34
N PRO A 200 -8.25 -3.45 18.67
CA PRO A 200 -8.04 -4.53 19.66
C PRO A 200 -9.26 -5.42 19.91
N GLU A 201 -10.39 -5.16 19.26
CA GLU A 201 -11.57 -6.02 19.35
C GLU A 201 -11.71 -6.86 18.08
N PRO A 202 -12.26 -8.09 18.17
CA PRO A 202 -12.96 -8.67 19.33
C PRO A 202 -12.10 -9.40 20.39
N ASP A 203 -10.77 -9.38 20.30
CA ASP A 203 -9.88 -10.11 21.22
C ASP A 203 -10.14 -9.81 22.71
N ILE A 204 -10.20 -8.53 23.09
CA ILE A 204 -10.46 -8.13 24.49
C ILE A 204 -11.76 -8.74 25.02
N THR A 205 -12.83 -8.69 24.23
CA THR A 205 -14.11 -9.32 24.58
C THR A 205 -13.98 -10.84 24.67
N GLY A 206 -13.21 -11.45 23.76
CA GLY A 206 -12.95 -12.89 23.73
C GLY A 206 -12.24 -13.40 24.98
N HIS A 207 -11.24 -12.68 25.49
CA HIS A 207 -10.57 -13.01 26.75
C HIS A 207 -11.52 -12.97 27.94
N HIS A 208 -12.33 -11.91 28.05
CA HIS A 208 -13.20 -11.69 29.21
C HIS A 208 -14.46 -12.58 29.23
N TYR A 209 -15.05 -12.84 28.06
CA TYR A 209 -16.38 -13.47 27.97
C TYR A 209 -16.36 -14.77 27.15
N GLY A 210 -15.23 -15.14 26.54
CA GLY A 210 -15.10 -16.29 25.67
C GLY A 210 -15.59 -16.04 24.24
N PRO A 211 -15.25 -16.92 23.29
CA PRO A 211 -15.57 -16.76 21.86
C PRO A 211 -17.07 -16.95 21.53
N ILE A 212 -17.87 -17.47 22.47
CA ILE A 212 -19.31 -17.72 22.31
C ILE A 212 -20.06 -17.13 23.52
N SER A 213 -20.46 -15.86 23.41
CA SER A 213 -21.13 -15.11 24.47
C SER A 213 -22.04 -14.01 23.91
N ASN A 214 -22.89 -13.42 24.77
CA ASN A 214 -23.73 -12.30 24.35
C ASN A 214 -22.89 -11.04 24.13
N GLU A 215 -21.87 -10.84 24.94
CA GLU A 215 -20.91 -9.76 24.85
C GLU A 215 -20.12 -9.85 23.54
N MET A 216 -19.66 -11.05 23.17
CA MET A 216 -19.03 -11.28 21.87
C MET A 216 -19.97 -10.95 20.70
N ASN A 217 -21.25 -11.30 20.79
CA ASN A 217 -22.25 -10.94 19.78
C ASN A 217 -22.43 -9.42 19.64
N GLU A 218 -22.42 -8.68 20.75
CA GLU A 218 -22.52 -7.21 20.74
C GLU A 218 -21.27 -6.56 20.14
N THR A 219 -20.08 -6.99 20.56
CA THR A 219 -18.80 -6.51 20.04
C THR A 219 -18.65 -6.79 18.54
N LEU A 220 -19.03 -7.98 18.07
CA LEU A 220 -18.96 -8.32 16.65
C LEU A 220 -19.96 -7.53 15.80
N LYS A 221 -21.15 -7.22 16.33
CA LYS A 221 -22.09 -6.29 15.66
C LYS A 221 -21.52 -4.88 15.56
N GLU A 222 -20.79 -4.42 16.57
CA GLU A 222 -20.08 -3.14 16.51
C GLU A 222 -18.99 -3.16 15.44
N CYS A 223 -18.17 -4.21 15.41
CA CYS A 223 -17.16 -4.41 14.35
C CYS A 223 -17.79 -4.46 12.95
N ASP A 224 -18.94 -5.13 12.79
CA ASP A 224 -19.67 -5.16 11.53
C ASP A 224 -20.20 -3.78 11.13
N ASN A 225 -20.72 -2.99 12.09
CA ASN A 225 -21.13 -1.61 11.83
C ASN A 225 -19.96 -0.74 11.36
N TYR A 226 -18.77 -0.95 11.91
CA TYR A 226 -17.55 -0.28 11.44
C TYR A 226 -17.21 -0.60 9.99
N ILE A 227 -17.39 -1.85 9.55
CA ILE A 227 -17.28 -2.20 8.13
C ILE A 227 -18.33 -1.47 7.29
N GLY A 228 -19.57 -1.40 7.77
CA GLY A 228 -20.62 -0.63 7.10
C GLY A 228 -20.28 0.85 6.95
N GLN A 229 -19.63 1.45 7.95
CA GLN A 229 -19.15 2.84 7.89
C GLN A 229 -17.99 2.99 6.91
N LEU A 230 -17.01 2.09 6.94
CA LEU A 230 -15.90 2.05 5.98
C LEU A 230 -16.42 2.02 4.54
N LEU A 231 -17.37 1.12 4.24
CA LEU A 231 -17.94 1.00 2.90
C LEU A 231 -18.66 2.27 2.46
N LYS A 232 -19.41 2.93 3.35
CA LYS A 232 -20.04 4.23 3.06
C LYS A 232 -19.01 5.33 2.79
N MET A 233 -17.93 5.38 3.56
CA MET A 233 -16.86 6.36 3.34
C MET A 233 -16.20 6.16 1.98
N ILE A 234 -15.93 4.91 1.59
CA ILE A 234 -15.42 4.58 0.25
C ILE A 234 -16.42 4.94 -0.84
N ASP A 235 -17.70 4.58 -0.69
CA ASP A 235 -18.69 4.80 -1.74
C ASP A 235 -18.99 6.28 -2.01
N ASN A 236 -18.78 7.13 -1.01
CA ASN A 236 -18.93 8.59 -1.11
C ASN A 236 -17.68 9.32 -1.61
N ASP A 237 -16.60 8.58 -1.91
CA ASP A 237 -15.31 9.13 -2.29
C ASP A 237 -14.84 8.52 -3.61
N GLU A 238 -15.06 9.23 -4.70
CA GLU A 238 -14.76 8.72 -6.04
C GLU A 238 -13.27 8.42 -6.26
N TYR A 239 -12.38 9.15 -5.56
CA TYR A 239 -10.94 8.94 -5.65
C TYR A 239 -10.55 7.63 -4.96
N LEU A 240 -10.94 7.43 -3.70
CA LEU A 240 -10.61 6.20 -2.98
C LEU A 240 -11.38 4.99 -3.52
N LYS A 241 -12.65 5.13 -3.89
CA LYS A 241 -13.45 4.07 -4.51
C LYS A 241 -12.78 3.47 -5.74
N THR A 242 -12.14 4.30 -6.55
CA THR A 242 -11.49 3.89 -7.80
C THR A 242 -10.09 3.33 -7.57
N ASN A 243 -9.34 3.87 -6.59
CA ASN A 243 -7.91 3.66 -6.48
C ASN A 243 -7.46 2.84 -5.26
N LEU A 244 -8.24 2.81 -4.17
CA LEU A 244 -7.84 2.20 -2.91
C LEU A 244 -8.09 0.69 -2.92
N ASN A 245 -7.04 -0.07 -2.63
CA ASN A 245 -7.14 -1.47 -2.26
C ASN A 245 -7.23 -1.59 -0.74
N ILE A 246 -8.06 -2.49 -0.25
CA ILE A 246 -8.27 -2.70 1.18
C ILE A 246 -8.09 -4.18 1.49
N ILE A 247 -7.28 -4.46 2.51
CA ILE A 247 -7.16 -5.77 3.14
C ILE A 247 -7.72 -5.64 4.55
N ILE A 248 -8.69 -6.49 4.89
CA ILE A 248 -9.18 -6.67 6.26
C ILE A 248 -8.77 -8.06 6.70
N THR A 249 -8.05 -8.16 7.80
CA THR A 249 -7.54 -9.43 8.34
C THR A 249 -7.68 -9.43 9.85
N SER A 250 -7.25 -10.53 10.45
CA SER A 250 -6.88 -10.60 11.85
C SER A 250 -5.53 -11.31 11.97
N ASP A 251 -4.95 -11.26 13.15
CA ASP A 251 -3.76 -12.01 13.54
C ASP A 251 -4.11 -13.42 13.95
N HIS A 252 -5.08 -13.65 14.84
CA HIS A 252 -5.46 -14.98 15.30
C HIS A 252 -6.97 -15.12 15.54
N GLY A 253 -7.38 -16.33 15.93
CA GLY A 253 -8.73 -16.59 16.43
C GLY A 253 -8.78 -16.58 17.96
N MET A 254 -9.73 -17.33 18.51
CA MET A 254 -10.00 -17.40 19.95
C MET A 254 -10.58 -18.77 20.31
N GLU A 255 -10.03 -19.39 21.36
CA GLU A 255 -10.46 -20.68 21.90
C GLU A 255 -11.14 -20.49 23.26
N ILE A 256 -12.07 -21.38 23.61
CA ILE A 256 -12.73 -21.34 24.93
C ILE A 256 -11.85 -21.99 26.00
N ILE A 257 -11.74 -21.35 27.16
CA ILE A 257 -11.05 -21.91 28.32
C ILE A 257 -12.05 -22.53 29.28
N LYS A 258 -11.75 -23.75 29.73
CA LYS A 258 -12.55 -24.46 30.73
C LYS A 258 -11.82 -24.45 32.07
N LYS A 259 -12.59 -24.25 33.14
CA LYS A 259 -12.10 -24.11 34.52
C LYS A 259 -11.12 -25.19 35.01
N ASN A 260 -11.17 -26.41 34.47
CA ASN A 260 -10.32 -27.54 34.86
C ASN A 260 -9.19 -27.84 33.87
N HIS A 261 -8.90 -26.94 32.93
CA HIS A 261 -7.87 -27.09 31.91
C HIS A 261 -6.62 -26.23 32.17
N THR A 262 -6.46 -25.75 33.39
CA THR A 262 -5.36 -24.88 33.78
C THR A 262 -4.43 -25.63 34.73
N ILE A 263 -3.12 -25.57 34.49
CA ILE A 263 -2.11 -26.04 35.44
C ILE A 263 -1.31 -24.88 36.01
N ILE A 264 -0.78 -25.07 37.21
CA ILE A 264 0.20 -24.16 37.83
C ILE A 264 1.59 -24.77 37.61
N LEU A 265 2.45 -24.07 36.88
CA LEU A 265 3.75 -24.62 36.47
C LEU A 265 4.65 -24.98 37.67
N GLU A 266 4.55 -24.21 38.75
CA GLU A 266 5.31 -24.40 40.00
C GLU A 266 5.01 -25.73 40.71
N ASP A 267 3.86 -26.34 40.44
CA ASP A 267 3.50 -27.64 41.03
C ASP A 267 4.27 -28.81 40.39
N TYR A 268 4.88 -28.60 39.22
CA TYR A 268 5.50 -29.67 38.41
C TYR A 268 7.02 -29.54 38.29
N ILE A 269 7.56 -28.32 38.38
CA ILE A 269 8.98 -28.04 38.22
C ILE A 269 9.50 -27.06 39.27
N ASP A 270 10.79 -27.18 39.59
CA ASP A 270 11.47 -26.22 40.46
C ASP A 270 11.84 -24.96 39.66
N ILE A 271 11.06 -23.91 39.85
CA ILE A 271 11.18 -22.64 39.11
C ILE A 271 12.44 -21.85 39.46
N SER A 272 13.16 -22.22 40.52
CA SER A 272 14.48 -21.64 40.80
C SER A 272 15.55 -22.06 39.79
N LEU A 273 15.28 -23.10 38.99
CA LEU A 273 16.21 -23.65 37.99
C LEU A 273 16.05 -23.03 36.60
N CYS A 274 15.07 -22.15 36.40
CA CYS A 274 14.74 -21.64 35.08
C CYS A 274 14.09 -20.26 35.12
N SER A 275 14.09 -19.60 33.97
CA SER A 275 13.28 -18.41 33.69
C SER A 275 12.20 -18.76 32.68
N VAL A 276 10.97 -18.29 32.88
CA VAL A 276 9.79 -18.69 32.09
C VAL A 276 9.17 -17.46 31.43
N TYR A 277 8.95 -17.52 30.12
CA TYR A 277 8.37 -16.41 29.33
C TYR A 277 7.44 -16.94 28.24
N GLY A 278 6.35 -16.24 27.93
CA GLY A 278 5.41 -16.66 26.91
C GLY A 278 4.01 -16.10 27.12
N SER A 279 3.01 -16.94 26.92
CA SER A 279 1.58 -16.70 27.15
C SER A 279 1.01 -17.78 28.09
N ARG A 280 -0.30 -17.78 28.34
CA ARG A 280 -0.95 -18.89 29.06
C ARG A 280 -1.13 -20.13 28.18
N ALA A 281 -1.23 -20.00 26.86
CA ALA A 281 -1.28 -21.15 25.95
C ALA A 281 0.08 -21.88 25.80
N PHE A 282 1.20 -21.18 25.95
CA PHE A 282 2.53 -21.78 25.87
C PHE A 282 3.59 -20.96 26.61
N VAL A 283 4.63 -21.64 27.08
CA VAL A 283 5.80 -21.01 27.70
C VAL A 283 7.11 -21.52 27.11
N ASN A 284 8.05 -20.59 26.96
CA ASN A 284 9.47 -20.85 26.74
C ASN A 284 10.16 -20.91 28.10
N ILE A 285 10.86 -22.01 28.37
CA ILE A 285 11.61 -22.25 29.60
C ILE A 285 13.10 -22.17 29.28
N PHE A 286 13.78 -21.20 29.86
CA PHE A 286 15.23 -21.00 29.78
C PHE A 286 15.87 -21.60 31.02
N VAL A 287 16.60 -22.70 30.87
CA VAL A 287 17.14 -23.46 31.99
C VAL A 287 18.51 -22.91 32.37
N HIS A 288 18.72 -22.61 33.66
CA HIS A 288 19.97 -21.97 34.12
C HIS A 288 21.19 -22.91 34.03
N SER A 289 20.97 -24.22 34.04
CA SER A 289 22.02 -25.24 33.88
C SER A 289 21.53 -26.38 32.99
N GLU A 290 22.30 -26.72 31.96
CA GLU A 290 21.97 -27.79 31.01
C GLU A 290 21.70 -29.14 31.70
N SER A 291 22.33 -29.40 32.85
CA SER A 291 22.11 -30.62 33.64
C SER A 291 20.68 -30.80 34.14
N ASN A 292 19.89 -29.72 34.20
CA ASN A 292 18.49 -29.75 34.63
C ASN A 292 17.49 -29.92 33.48
N ILE A 293 17.91 -29.79 32.22
CA ILE A 293 17.00 -29.84 31.05
C ILE A 293 16.24 -31.17 31.02
N ASP A 294 16.95 -32.30 31.15
CA ASP A 294 16.33 -33.63 31.08
C ASP A 294 15.31 -33.86 32.21
N ARG A 295 15.63 -33.37 33.41
CA ARG A 295 14.74 -33.48 34.57
C ARG A 295 13.47 -32.66 34.38
N ILE A 296 13.58 -31.40 33.95
CA ILE A 296 12.43 -30.52 33.70
C ILE A 296 11.58 -31.10 32.57
N TYR A 297 12.20 -31.51 31.47
CA TYR A 297 11.53 -32.14 30.34
C TYR A 297 10.75 -33.39 30.78
N ALA A 298 11.38 -34.28 31.56
CA ALA A 298 10.74 -35.51 32.01
C ALA A 298 9.52 -35.24 32.90
N ASN A 299 9.61 -34.28 33.83
CA ASN A 299 8.49 -33.90 34.70
C ASN A 299 7.30 -33.38 33.88
N LEU A 300 7.53 -32.43 32.98
CA LEU A 300 6.47 -31.83 32.16
C LEU A 300 5.86 -32.85 31.19
N SER A 301 6.65 -33.81 30.70
CA SER A 301 6.19 -34.83 29.75
C SER A 301 5.15 -35.80 30.36
N THR A 302 4.98 -35.79 31.68
CA THR A 302 3.96 -36.60 32.36
C THR A 302 2.56 -35.97 32.32
N ILE A 303 2.45 -34.70 31.94
CA ILE A 303 1.22 -33.93 32.05
C ILE A 303 0.35 -34.17 30.80
N PRO A 304 -0.86 -34.74 30.95
CA PRO A 304 -1.73 -34.98 29.81
C PRO A 304 -2.26 -33.67 29.22
N ASN A 305 -2.46 -33.64 27.90
CA ASN A 305 -2.97 -32.50 27.12
C ASN A 305 -2.00 -31.31 26.98
N TYR A 306 -0.73 -31.52 27.32
CA TYR A 306 0.33 -30.58 26.98
C TYR A 306 1.39 -31.29 26.15
N GLU A 307 2.06 -30.53 25.32
CA GLU A 307 3.18 -30.96 24.50
C GLU A 307 4.45 -30.30 25.02
N VAL A 308 5.52 -31.10 25.14
CA VAL A 308 6.81 -30.65 25.64
C VAL A 308 7.84 -30.96 24.58
N TYR A 309 8.60 -29.96 24.20
CA TYR A 309 9.68 -30.10 23.24
C TYR A 309 10.95 -29.53 23.84
N LYS A 310 12.06 -30.28 23.81
CA LYS A 310 13.36 -29.60 23.83
C LYS A 310 13.48 -28.78 22.56
N LYS A 311 14.22 -27.69 22.59
CA LYS A 311 14.38 -26.78 21.44
C LYS A 311 14.72 -27.49 20.13
N SER A 312 15.63 -28.45 20.17
CA SER A 312 16.03 -29.22 18.98
C SER A 312 14.93 -30.13 18.42
N GLN A 313 13.93 -30.46 19.24
CA GLN A 313 12.82 -31.37 18.95
C GLN A 313 11.52 -30.64 18.59
N ILE A 314 11.50 -29.29 18.62
CA ILE A 314 10.32 -28.53 18.18
C ILE A 314 10.05 -28.89 16.70
N PRO A 315 8.81 -29.26 16.35
CA PRO A 315 8.47 -29.67 14.99
C PRO A 315 8.74 -28.55 13.97
N GLU A 316 9.23 -28.91 12.79
CA GLU A 316 9.62 -27.93 11.77
C GLU A 316 8.42 -27.12 11.26
N GLU A 317 7.21 -27.70 11.29
CA GLU A 317 5.98 -27.00 10.90
C GLU A 317 5.59 -25.84 11.81
N TYR A 318 6.18 -25.75 13.02
CA TYR A 318 5.95 -24.61 13.91
C TYR A 318 6.72 -23.38 13.42
N HIS A 319 7.82 -23.57 12.68
CA HIS A 319 8.78 -22.49 12.35
C HIS A 319 9.17 -21.67 13.60
N TYR A 320 9.34 -22.37 14.72
CA TYR A 320 9.54 -21.79 16.05
C TYR A 320 10.69 -22.50 16.77
N LYS A 321 11.89 -22.48 16.18
CA LYS A 321 13.05 -23.20 16.73
C LYS A 321 14.35 -22.40 16.63
N SER A 322 14.53 -21.71 15.53
CA SER A 322 15.81 -21.12 15.10
C SER A 322 16.03 -19.69 15.60
N ASN A 323 15.73 -19.40 16.87
CA ASN A 323 16.00 -18.10 17.49
C ASN A 323 16.48 -18.21 18.94
N ILE A 324 17.37 -17.32 19.40
CA ILE A 324 17.87 -17.31 20.78
C ILE A 324 16.80 -16.94 21.82
N ARG A 325 15.70 -16.31 21.39
CA ARG A 325 14.56 -15.93 22.24
C ARG A 325 13.58 -17.08 22.46
N ILE A 326 13.84 -18.24 21.87
CA ILE A 326 13.09 -19.48 22.09
C ILE A 326 13.87 -20.30 23.12
N GLY A 327 13.17 -20.72 24.17
CA GLY A 327 13.77 -21.37 25.34
C GLY A 327 14.37 -22.75 25.03
N ASP A 328 15.08 -23.31 26.00
CA ASP A 328 15.65 -24.66 25.91
C ASP A 328 14.55 -25.73 25.86
N ILE A 329 13.42 -25.44 26.51
CA ILE A 329 12.20 -26.24 26.48
C ILE A 329 11.04 -25.34 26.07
N LEU A 330 10.25 -25.80 25.11
CA LEU A 330 8.94 -25.25 24.77
C LEU A 330 7.87 -26.14 25.38
N PHE A 331 6.95 -25.55 26.13
CA PHE A 331 5.83 -26.23 26.75
C PHE A 331 4.52 -25.61 26.30
N VAL A 332 3.65 -26.40 25.66
CA VAL A 332 2.48 -25.91 24.91
C VAL A 332 1.25 -26.65 25.40
N GLY A 333 0.19 -25.93 25.76
CA GLY A 333 -1.12 -26.54 25.99
C GLY A 333 -1.77 -26.94 24.68
N LYS A 334 -2.53 -28.05 24.68
CA LYS A 334 -3.52 -28.26 23.61
C LYS A 334 -4.57 -27.14 23.66
N ALA A 335 -5.25 -26.89 22.55
CA ALA A 335 -6.30 -25.87 22.47
C ALA A 335 -7.27 -25.94 23.66
N GLY A 336 -7.40 -24.82 24.38
CA GLY A 336 -8.24 -24.70 25.57
C GLY A 336 -7.58 -25.10 26.89
N TYR A 337 -6.26 -25.32 26.90
CA TYR A 337 -5.46 -25.62 28.10
C TYR A 337 -4.44 -24.52 28.40
N GLU A 338 -4.42 -24.07 29.64
CA GLU A 338 -3.58 -22.95 30.08
C GLU A 338 -2.45 -23.38 31.03
N ILE A 339 -1.41 -22.55 31.08
CA ILE A 339 -0.23 -22.67 31.91
C ILE A 339 -0.12 -21.37 32.73
N ILE A 340 -0.30 -21.46 34.04
CA ILE A 340 0.00 -20.37 34.96
C ILE A 340 1.50 -20.42 35.26
N ALA A 341 2.25 -19.46 34.73
CA ALA A 341 3.67 -19.31 34.95
C ALA A 341 3.98 -18.56 36.27
N PRO A 342 5.19 -18.68 36.82
CA PRO A 342 5.61 -17.95 38.01
C PRO A 342 5.41 -16.45 37.88
N GLY A 343 4.81 -15.84 38.90
CA GLY A 343 4.54 -14.40 38.92
C GLY A 343 3.37 -13.95 38.04
N ASP A 344 2.66 -14.87 37.38
CA ASP A 344 1.35 -14.57 36.78
C ASP A 344 0.32 -14.37 37.89
N ASN A 345 0.19 -13.12 38.35
CA ASN A 345 -0.77 -12.70 39.36
C ASN A 345 -2.15 -12.38 38.76
N SER A 346 -2.47 -12.85 37.56
CA SER A 346 -3.81 -12.71 36.98
C SER A 346 -4.85 -13.35 37.91
N SER A 347 -5.49 -12.54 38.74
CA SER A 347 -6.70 -12.96 39.46
C SER A 347 -7.87 -13.21 38.51
N THR A 348 -7.74 -12.81 37.24
CA THR A 348 -8.75 -12.94 36.20
C THR A 348 -8.67 -14.31 35.54
N GLU A 349 -9.68 -15.13 35.81
CA GLU A 349 -10.04 -16.31 35.02
C GLU A 349 -10.32 -15.83 33.58
N LEU A 350 -9.53 -16.30 32.61
CA LEU A 350 -9.80 -16.06 31.20
C LEU A 350 -10.87 -17.05 30.74
N LEU A 351 -11.86 -16.56 30.00
CA LEU A 351 -12.90 -17.41 29.41
C LEU A 351 -12.61 -17.75 27.95
N GLY A 352 -11.73 -16.99 27.31
CA GLY A 352 -11.09 -17.33 26.05
C GLY A 352 -9.60 -17.02 26.09
N ASP A 353 -8.81 -17.76 25.32
CA ASP A 353 -7.38 -17.48 25.13
C ASP A 353 -6.94 -17.93 23.73
N HIS A 354 -5.71 -17.58 23.38
CA HIS A 354 -5.07 -17.89 22.12
C HIS A 354 -3.56 -18.11 22.32
N GLY A 355 -2.89 -18.61 21.29
CA GLY A 355 -1.45 -18.94 21.31
C GLY A 355 -1.16 -20.42 21.01
N TYR A 356 -2.22 -21.20 20.78
CA TYR A 356 -2.16 -22.61 20.44
C TYR A 356 -1.65 -22.86 19.01
N ASN A 357 -1.11 -24.05 18.76
CA ASN A 357 -0.64 -24.41 17.43
C ASN A 357 -1.79 -24.67 16.45
N ASN A 358 -1.96 -23.78 15.46
CA ASN A 358 -2.66 -23.92 14.17
C ASN A 358 -3.92 -24.83 14.11
N VAL A 359 -4.76 -24.76 15.15
CA VAL A 359 -6.10 -25.37 15.18
C VAL A 359 -7.15 -24.42 14.61
N GLU A 360 -8.30 -24.95 14.23
CA GLU A 360 -9.39 -24.20 13.57
C GLU A 360 -9.86 -22.98 14.37
N SER A 361 -9.84 -23.05 15.70
CA SER A 361 -10.19 -21.92 16.57
C SER A 361 -9.20 -20.76 16.49
N MET A 362 -7.99 -20.98 15.99
CA MET A 362 -6.93 -19.98 15.85
C MET A 362 -6.87 -19.34 14.46
N TYR A 363 -7.71 -19.77 13.51
CA TYR A 363 -7.66 -19.20 12.17
C TYR A 363 -8.34 -17.82 12.11
N PRO A 364 -7.69 -16.80 11.53
CA PRO A 364 -8.28 -15.48 11.38
C PRO A 364 -9.03 -15.33 10.05
N ILE A 365 -9.87 -14.29 9.98
CA ILE A 365 -10.50 -13.84 8.75
C ILE A 365 -9.49 -13.24 7.76
N PHE A 366 -9.86 -13.23 6.47
CA PHE A 366 -9.23 -12.37 5.47
C PHE A 366 -10.22 -11.96 4.37
N TYR A 367 -10.22 -10.66 4.06
CA TYR A 367 -10.95 -10.06 2.96
C TYR A 367 -10.03 -9.12 2.17
N GLY A 368 -10.15 -9.14 0.86
CA GLY A 368 -9.47 -8.20 -0.04
C GLY A 368 -10.45 -7.61 -1.04
N PHE A 369 -10.54 -6.28 -1.14
CA PHE A 369 -11.39 -5.61 -2.13
C PHE A 369 -10.75 -4.32 -2.64
N GLY A 370 -11.14 -3.90 -3.83
CA GLY A 370 -10.50 -2.80 -4.56
C GLY A 370 -10.08 -3.22 -5.97
N PRO A 371 -9.42 -2.33 -6.73
CA PRO A 371 -9.16 -2.52 -8.16
C PRO A 371 -8.29 -3.74 -8.50
N VAL A 372 -7.43 -4.21 -7.59
CA VAL A 372 -6.51 -5.35 -7.87
C VAL A 372 -7.13 -6.72 -7.57
N PHE A 373 -8.17 -6.77 -6.74
CA PHE A 373 -8.77 -8.01 -6.26
C PHE A 373 -9.86 -8.52 -7.20
N ARG A 374 -9.96 -9.84 -7.35
CA ARG A 374 -11.15 -10.45 -7.97
C ARG A 374 -12.39 -10.09 -7.16
N GLN A 375 -13.55 -10.15 -7.81
CA GLN A 375 -14.83 -9.82 -7.19
C GLN A 375 -15.69 -11.08 -7.09
N ASN A 376 -16.57 -11.11 -6.08
CA ASN A 376 -17.51 -12.20 -5.86
C ASN A 376 -16.82 -13.57 -5.76
N MET A 377 -15.72 -13.63 -5.02
CA MET A 377 -14.90 -14.83 -4.92
C MET A 377 -14.74 -15.29 -3.47
N GLN A 378 -15.06 -16.56 -3.23
CA GLN A 378 -14.59 -17.31 -2.07
C GLN A 378 -13.28 -18.00 -2.45
N ALA A 379 -12.18 -17.69 -1.75
CA ALA A 379 -10.85 -18.21 -2.04
C ALA A 379 -10.41 -19.29 -1.05
N ASP A 380 -9.50 -20.15 -1.50
CA ASP A 380 -8.87 -21.18 -0.68
C ASP A 380 -7.88 -20.57 0.33
N PRO A 381 -7.70 -21.20 1.51
CA PRO A 381 -6.75 -20.75 2.51
C PRO A 381 -5.30 -20.65 2.03
N PHE A 382 -4.59 -19.65 2.52
CA PHE A 382 -3.13 -19.47 2.37
C PHE A 382 -2.48 -19.07 3.70
N HIS A 383 -1.15 -18.94 3.75
CA HIS A 383 -0.42 -18.71 4.99
C HIS A 383 -0.27 -17.22 5.33
N THR A 384 -0.24 -16.88 6.61
CA THR A 384 -0.10 -15.47 7.10
C THR A 384 1.11 -14.76 6.50
N VAL A 385 2.23 -15.46 6.31
CA VAL A 385 3.45 -14.92 5.69
C VAL A 385 3.25 -14.46 4.25
N ASP A 386 2.27 -14.99 3.53
CA ASP A 386 1.99 -14.63 2.14
C ASP A 386 1.34 -13.24 2.01
N ILE A 387 0.73 -12.72 3.08
CA ILE A 387 0.07 -11.39 3.11
C ILE A 387 1.09 -10.29 2.77
N TYR A 388 2.33 -10.39 3.25
CA TYR A 388 3.38 -9.44 2.88
C TYR A 388 3.68 -9.43 1.38
N SER A 389 3.74 -10.60 0.76
CA SER A 389 4.01 -10.74 -0.68
C SER A 389 2.87 -10.15 -1.50
N LEU A 390 1.62 -10.37 -1.06
CA LEU A 390 0.44 -9.74 -1.63
C LEU A 390 0.51 -8.21 -1.54
N MET A 391 0.76 -7.67 -0.35
CA MET A 391 0.85 -6.23 -0.15
C MET A 391 1.99 -5.61 -0.96
N SER A 392 3.13 -6.29 -1.05
CA SER A 392 4.28 -5.85 -1.84
C SER A 392 3.93 -5.79 -3.33
N TYR A 393 3.17 -6.77 -3.84
CA TYR A 393 2.65 -6.74 -5.20
C TYR A 393 1.71 -5.54 -5.44
N ILE A 394 0.72 -5.34 -4.55
CA ILE A 394 -0.24 -4.23 -4.65
C ILE A 394 0.47 -2.88 -4.64
N LEU A 395 1.46 -2.73 -3.75
CA LEU A 395 2.27 -1.51 -3.62
C LEU A 395 3.36 -1.39 -4.69
N LYS A 396 3.49 -2.34 -5.62
CA LYS A 396 4.53 -2.36 -6.67
C LYS A 396 5.95 -2.26 -6.09
N LEU A 397 6.22 -2.99 -5.00
CA LEU A 397 7.51 -3.02 -4.31
C LEU A 397 8.40 -4.13 -4.88
N GLU A 398 9.72 -3.92 -4.78
CA GLU A 398 10.69 -4.96 -5.10
C GLU A 398 10.57 -6.16 -4.14
N LYS A 399 10.82 -7.36 -4.67
CA LYS A 399 10.81 -8.58 -3.88
C LYS A 399 11.90 -8.53 -2.81
N ARG A 400 11.52 -8.84 -1.57
CA ARG A 400 12.43 -8.96 -0.42
C ARG A 400 12.56 -10.40 0.05
N ILE A 401 13.49 -10.63 0.98
CA ILE A 401 13.65 -11.93 1.65
C ILE A 401 12.49 -12.10 2.62
N THR A 402 11.59 -13.04 2.31
CA THR A 402 10.41 -13.39 3.10
C THR A 402 10.19 -14.89 3.06
N ASN A 403 9.42 -15.42 4.01
CA ASN A 403 8.96 -16.80 4.01
C ASN A 403 7.71 -17.00 3.13
N GLY A 404 6.92 -15.94 2.90
CA GLY A 404 5.75 -15.98 2.01
C GLY A 404 6.07 -15.87 0.52
N SER A 405 5.08 -16.19 -0.32
CA SER A 405 5.16 -16.12 -1.77
C SER A 405 3.89 -15.57 -2.41
N LEU A 406 4.05 -14.67 -3.40
CA LEU A 406 2.94 -14.19 -4.21
C LEU A 406 2.24 -15.33 -4.97
N ASP A 407 2.96 -16.39 -5.35
CA ASP A 407 2.37 -17.51 -6.09
C ASP A 407 1.26 -18.23 -5.31
N ASN A 408 1.34 -18.24 -3.98
CA ASN A 408 0.33 -18.84 -3.11
C ASN A 408 -0.98 -18.05 -3.12
N VAL A 409 -0.91 -16.73 -3.37
CA VAL A 409 -2.03 -15.80 -3.20
C VAL A 409 -2.48 -15.13 -4.51
N LYS A 410 -1.73 -15.27 -5.61
CA LYS A 410 -2.06 -14.62 -6.89
C LYS A 410 -3.43 -14.98 -7.45
N HIS A 411 -4.00 -16.12 -7.03
CA HIS A 411 -5.31 -16.58 -7.46
C HIS A 411 -6.46 -15.66 -7.02
N ILE A 412 -6.25 -14.78 -6.03
CA ILE A 412 -7.24 -13.78 -5.57
C ILE A 412 -7.15 -12.45 -6.34
N LEU A 413 -6.15 -12.29 -7.20
CA LEU A 413 -5.89 -11.07 -7.97
C LEU A 413 -6.55 -11.14 -9.34
N GLN A 414 -6.99 -10.00 -9.86
CA GLN A 414 -7.50 -9.93 -11.23
C GLN A 414 -6.39 -10.26 -12.23
N ASP A 415 -6.72 -11.08 -13.23
CA ASP A 415 -5.79 -11.39 -14.31
C ASP A 415 -5.41 -10.09 -15.03
N HIS A 416 -4.12 -9.74 -15.02
CA HIS A 416 -3.58 -8.49 -15.55
C HIS A 416 -3.61 -8.36 -17.10
N LEU A 417 -4.63 -8.91 -17.75
CA LEU A 417 -4.94 -8.57 -19.14
C LEU A 417 -5.27 -7.08 -19.27
N ARG A 418 -5.83 -6.44 -18.23
CA ARG A 418 -6.12 -5.00 -18.23
C ARG A 418 -4.88 -4.13 -18.28
N GLU A 419 -3.89 -4.32 -17.40
CA GLU A 419 -2.66 -3.51 -17.43
C GLU A 419 -1.88 -3.72 -18.72
N LYS A 420 -1.82 -4.95 -19.24
CA LYS A 420 -1.17 -5.22 -20.53
C LYS A 420 -1.90 -4.53 -21.68
N PHE A 421 -3.23 -4.62 -21.72
CA PHE A 421 -4.05 -3.99 -22.76
C PHE A 421 -4.00 -2.46 -22.71
N PHE A 422 -4.08 -1.85 -21.53
CA PHE A 422 -3.97 -0.40 -21.38
C PHE A 422 -2.56 0.11 -21.67
N ASN A 423 -1.51 -0.62 -21.30
CA ASN A 423 -0.14 -0.26 -21.66
C ASN A 423 0.11 -0.39 -23.17
N GLU A 424 -0.41 -1.43 -23.82
CA GLU A 424 -0.35 -1.59 -25.28
C GLU A 424 -1.11 -0.47 -26.01
N ILE A 425 -2.30 -0.09 -25.53
CA ILE A 425 -3.06 1.04 -26.08
C ILE A 425 -2.34 2.36 -25.86
N ASN A 426 -1.80 2.61 -24.66
CA ASN A 426 -1.06 3.85 -24.38
C ASN A 426 0.20 3.93 -25.25
N LEU A 427 0.96 2.84 -25.39
CA LEU A 427 2.10 2.80 -26.32
C LEU A 427 1.66 3.09 -27.76
N PHE A 428 0.54 2.50 -28.19
CA PHE A 428 -0.01 2.71 -29.53
C PHE A 428 -0.44 4.17 -29.74
N VAL A 429 -1.13 4.78 -28.79
CA VAL A 429 -1.59 6.18 -28.86
C VAL A 429 -0.40 7.13 -28.86
N VAL A 430 0.60 6.92 -27.98
CA VAL A 430 1.82 7.74 -27.93
C VAL A 430 2.62 7.61 -29.23
N ASN A 431 2.85 6.39 -29.72
CA ASN A 431 3.55 6.20 -31.00
C ASN A 431 2.80 6.83 -32.17
N THR A 432 1.47 6.76 -32.17
CA THR A 432 0.65 7.39 -33.21
C THR A 432 0.76 8.93 -33.15
N ALA A 433 0.69 9.51 -31.94
CA ALA A 433 0.84 10.96 -31.76
C ALA A 433 2.23 11.47 -32.16
N VAL A 434 3.29 10.74 -31.81
CA VAL A 434 4.68 11.04 -32.21
C VAL A 434 4.85 10.94 -33.72
N ASN A 435 4.27 9.92 -34.36
CA ASN A 435 4.33 9.78 -35.81
C ASN A 435 3.57 10.91 -36.52
N ILE A 436 2.37 11.28 -36.05
CA ILE A 436 1.60 12.40 -36.63
C ILE A 436 2.37 13.71 -36.52
N THR A 437 3.00 13.99 -35.37
CA THR A 437 3.83 15.20 -35.19
C THR A 437 5.06 15.17 -36.10
N HIS A 438 5.76 14.04 -36.21
CA HIS A 438 6.93 13.89 -37.08
C HIS A 438 6.59 14.12 -38.56
N TRP A 439 5.53 13.50 -39.07
CA TRP A 439 5.04 13.73 -40.44
C TRP A 439 4.54 15.16 -40.63
N GLY A 440 3.91 15.76 -39.62
CA GLY A 440 3.53 17.17 -39.61
C GLY A 440 4.74 18.09 -39.85
N PHE A 441 5.84 17.89 -39.11
CA PHE A 441 7.08 18.66 -39.29
C PHE A 441 7.71 18.49 -40.68
N ILE A 442 7.76 17.26 -41.20
CA ILE A 442 8.29 16.98 -42.55
C ILE A 442 7.45 17.71 -43.62
N THR A 443 6.12 17.65 -43.50
CA THR A 443 5.20 18.27 -44.47
C THR A 443 5.31 19.79 -44.43
N VAL A 444 5.38 20.39 -43.23
CA VAL A 444 5.57 21.85 -43.07
C VAL A 444 6.94 22.28 -43.61
N GLY A 445 8.01 21.56 -43.28
CA GLY A 445 9.37 21.85 -43.77
C GLY A 445 9.47 21.80 -45.29
N SER A 446 8.82 20.82 -45.92
CA SER A 446 8.78 20.69 -47.38
C SER A 446 7.96 21.79 -48.06
N VAL A 447 6.83 22.22 -47.48
CA VAL A 447 6.07 23.38 -47.98
C VAL A 447 6.90 24.67 -47.89
N ILE A 448 7.59 24.91 -46.77
CA ILE A 448 8.48 26.07 -46.60
C ILE A 448 9.59 26.04 -47.66
N LEU A 449 10.20 24.87 -47.90
CA LEU A 449 11.24 24.70 -48.90
C LEU A 449 10.74 25.04 -50.31
N VAL A 450 9.55 24.56 -50.70
CA VAL A 450 8.93 24.88 -52.00
C VAL A 450 8.67 26.37 -52.15
N ILE A 451 8.17 27.03 -51.09
CA ILE A 451 7.95 28.49 -51.08
C ILE A 451 9.27 29.24 -51.26
N LEU A 452 10.34 28.85 -50.54
CA LEU A 452 11.66 29.46 -50.67
C LEU A 452 12.24 29.29 -52.08
N ILE A 453 12.12 28.10 -52.67
CA ILE A 453 12.54 27.84 -54.06
C ILE A 453 11.75 28.74 -55.03
N GLY A 454 10.43 28.87 -54.83
CA GLY A 454 9.58 29.76 -55.64
C GLY A 454 10.00 31.22 -55.54
N ILE A 455 10.30 31.71 -54.33
CA ILE A 455 10.79 33.08 -54.10
C ILE A 455 12.13 33.29 -54.81
N ILE A 456 13.07 32.35 -54.68
CA ILE A 456 14.38 32.40 -55.37
C ILE A 456 14.18 32.46 -56.88
N TYR A 457 13.29 31.62 -57.43
CA TYR A 457 12.98 31.61 -58.86
C TYR A 457 12.42 32.95 -59.34
N ILE A 458 11.48 33.55 -58.59
CA ILE A 458 10.92 34.88 -58.90
C ILE A 458 12.02 35.95 -58.89
N ILE A 459 12.92 35.93 -57.90
CA ILE A 459 14.04 36.88 -57.81
C ILE A 459 14.99 36.73 -59.01
N VAL A 460 15.32 35.50 -59.41
CA VAL A 460 16.18 35.22 -60.56
C VAL A 460 15.50 35.64 -61.87
N ALA A 461 14.23 35.31 -62.06
CA ALA A 461 13.44 35.71 -63.22
C ALA A 461 13.35 37.24 -63.33
N PHE A 462 13.11 37.95 -62.21
CA PHE A 462 13.07 39.41 -62.16
C PHE A 462 14.43 40.07 -62.46
N ARG A 463 15.54 39.46 -62.02
CA ARG A 463 16.89 39.89 -62.39
C ARG A 463 17.19 39.66 -63.86
N HIS A 464 16.74 38.55 -64.43
CA HIS A 464 16.91 38.23 -65.85
C HIS A 464 16.11 39.16 -66.75
N SER A 465 14.84 39.43 -66.41
CA SER A 465 13.99 40.38 -67.16
C SER A 465 14.50 41.82 -67.08
N ARG A 466 15.03 42.27 -65.93
CA ARG A 466 15.73 43.57 -65.84
C ARG A 466 16.97 43.65 -66.74
N LYS A 467 17.73 42.56 -66.88
CA LYS A 467 18.86 42.50 -67.82
C LYS A 467 18.40 42.62 -69.27
N LEU A 468 17.31 41.96 -69.66
CA LEU A 468 16.75 42.04 -71.01
C LEU A 468 16.24 43.45 -71.34
N ILE A 469 15.51 44.09 -70.41
CA ILE A 469 15.02 45.47 -70.56
C ILE A 469 16.19 46.46 -70.68
N TYR A 470 17.29 46.24 -69.95
CA TYR A 470 18.49 47.07 -70.06
C TYR A 470 19.18 46.92 -71.43
N VAL A 471 19.20 45.70 -71.99
CA VAL A 471 19.78 45.42 -73.32
C VAL A 471 18.90 45.95 -74.47
N GLU A 472 17.58 45.89 -74.36
CA GLU A 472 16.66 46.50 -75.35
C GLU A 472 16.69 48.03 -75.34
N SER A 473 16.89 48.66 -74.17
CA SER A 473 16.97 50.13 -74.06
C SER A 473 18.17 50.77 -74.74
N GLN A 474 19.17 49.98 -75.17
CA GLN A 474 20.37 50.45 -75.87
C GLN A 474 20.23 50.43 -77.41
N ASN A 475 19.14 49.88 -77.97
CA ASN A 475 19.05 49.57 -79.41
C ASN A 475 17.90 50.25 -80.19
N VAL A 476 17.34 51.37 -79.71
CA VAL A 476 16.28 52.08 -80.45
C VAL A 476 16.74 53.49 -80.89
N PRO A 477 16.84 53.77 -82.20
CA PRO A 477 17.22 55.09 -82.73
C PRO A 477 16.03 56.06 -82.76
N VAL A 478 16.25 57.27 -82.25
CA VAL A 478 15.26 58.37 -82.22
C VAL A 478 15.29 59.16 -83.54
N ARG A 479 14.13 59.30 -84.22
CA ARG A 479 13.90 60.35 -85.24
C ARG A 479 12.56 61.06 -85.03
N TYR A 480 12.67 62.39 -85.10
CA TYR A 480 11.76 63.52 -84.91
C TYR A 480 10.36 63.53 -85.57
N ARG A 481 9.40 64.19 -84.90
CA ARG A 481 8.63 65.44 -85.27
C ARG A 481 7.24 65.42 -84.60
N LEU A 482 6.91 66.31 -83.65
CA LEU A 482 6.54 67.75 -83.69
C LEU A 482 5.02 68.00 -83.82
N LEU A 483 4.55 68.94 -82.97
CA LEU A 483 3.27 69.70 -82.94
C LEU A 483 2.10 69.02 -82.21
N SER A 484 1.29 69.68 -81.35
CA SER A 484 1.25 71.04 -80.80
C SER A 484 0.13 71.11 -79.73
N THR A 485 0.18 72.15 -78.87
CA THR A 485 -0.95 72.81 -78.13
C THR A 485 -1.75 71.98 -77.11
N SER A 486 -2.22 72.47 -75.96
CA SER A 486 -2.19 73.76 -75.23
C SER A 486 -2.85 73.54 -73.85
N GLU A 487 -2.37 74.29 -72.85
CA GLU A 487 -3.13 74.89 -71.73
C GLU A 487 -3.89 74.07 -70.67
N GLY A 488 -3.68 74.49 -69.41
CA GLY A 488 -4.63 74.35 -68.29
C GLY A 488 -3.99 73.84 -66.99
N SER A 489 -3.31 74.65 -66.15
CA SER A 489 -3.90 75.47 -65.05
C SER A 489 -4.69 74.61 -64.04
N LYS A 490 -4.54 74.65 -62.71
CA LYS A 490 -3.90 75.52 -61.71
C LYS A 490 -4.15 74.84 -60.34
N ASN A 491 -3.15 74.79 -59.45
CA ASN A 491 -3.06 75.54 -58.18
C ASN A 491 -3.78 75.00 -56.93
N ASN A 492 -2.97 74.97 -55.87
CA ASN A 492 -3.22 75.54 -54.53
C ASN A 492 -4.14 74.81 -53.54
N LEU A 493 -4.04 74.97 -52.22
CA LEU A 493 -3.04 75.36 -51.20
C LEU A 493 -3.88 75.37 -49.89
N PHE A 494 -3.27 74.95 -48.78
CA PHE A 494 -3.46 75.39 -47.37
C PHE A 494 -4.83 75.38 -46.63
N ALA A 495 -4.70 74.93 -45.35
CA ALA A 495 -5.34 75.39 -44.11
C ALA A 495 -6.86 75.15 -43.97
N ASP A 496 -7.49 75.00 -42.79
CA ASP A 496 -7.10 75.27 -41.40
C ASP A 496 -8.04 74.50 -40.45
N GLU A 497 -7.58 74.39 -39.20
CA GLU A 497 -8.28 74.39 -37.91
C GLU A 497 -9.71 73.83 -37.64
N SER A 498 -9.71 73.02 -36.57
CA SER A 498 -10.49 73.10 -35.32
C SER A 498 -11.85 72.40 -35.12
N ASP A 499 -11.91 71.86 -33.89
CA ASP A 499 -13.04 71.64 -32.98
C ASP A 499 -13.80 70.31 -32.96
N ASN A 500 -13.48 69.56 -31.89
CA ASN A 500 -14.37 69.08 -30.83
C ASN A 500 -15.70 68.42 -31.23
N GLU A 501 -15.86 67.15 -30.87
CA GLU A 501 -16.75 66.78 -29.76
C GLU A 501 -16.56 65.32 -29.32
N GLU A 502 -16.97 65.08 -28.08
CA GLU A 502 -16.58 64.06 -27.13
C GLU A 502 -17.71 63.01 -26.96
N ILE A 503 -17.38 61.83 -26.41
CA ILE A 503 -18.29 60.87 -25.72
C ILE A 503 -19.23 60.08 -26.67
N GLN A 504 -19.15 58.75 -26.79
CA GLN A 504 -19.28 57.72 -25.75
C GLN A 504 -18.72 56.37 -26.19
#